data_AF-A0A8D4VPL7-F1
#
_entry.id   AF-A0A8D4VPL7-F1
#
_cell.length_a   1.000
_cell.length_b   1.000
_cell.length_c   1.000
_cell.angle_alpha   90.00
_cell.angle_beta   90.00
_cell.angle_gamma   90.00
#
_symmetry.space_group_name_H-M   'P 1'
#
loop_
_entity.id
_entity.type
_entity.pdbx_description
1 polymer ?
#
loop_
_entity_poly.entity_id
_entity_poly.type
_entity_poly.pdbx_seq_one_letter_code
_entity_poly.pdbx_strand_id
1 'polypeptide(L)' 'MKIVRLVAVCLLASLSSACVLTKVASVPMRLSGAVVSIVPGVGNAAHDAIDTAADGVDDLPI' A
#
# COMPACT_ATOMS: atom_id res chain seq x y z
N MET A 1 39.90 2.27 -8.67
CA MET A 1 39.06 1.66 -7.59
C MET A 1 38.36 2.67 -6.68
N LYS A 2 38.93 3.85 -6.38
CA LYS A 2 38.29 4.87 -5.51
C LYS A 2 36.98 5.44 -6.08
N ILE A 3 36.93 5.73 -7.38
CA ILE A 3 35.73 6.25 -8.07
C ILE A 3 34.58 5.24 -8.07
N VAL A 4 34.84 3.96 -8.32
CA VAL A 4 33.80 2.91 -8.30
C VAL A 4 33.16 2.78 -6.90
N ARG A 5 33.97 2.87 -5.84
CA ARG A 5 33.45 2.89 -4.46
C ARG A 5 32.61 4.13 -4.17
N LEU A 6 33.02 5.29 -4.67
CA LEU A 6 32.30 6.55 -4.46
C LEU A 6 30.95 6.55 -5.18
N VAL A 7 30.91 6.05 -6.42
CA VAL A 7 29.66 5.83 -7.18
C VAL A 7 28.75 4.84 -6.47
N ALA A 8 29.28 3.73 -5.94
CA ALA A 8 28.49 2.75 -5.21
C ALA A 8 27.84 3.36 -3.95
N VAL A 9 28.59 4.15 -3.16
CA VAL A 9 28.04 4.83 -1.97
C VAL A 9 26.93 5.82 -2.34
N CYS A 10 27.11 6.62 -3.40
CA CYS A 10 26.08 7.53 -3.89
C CYS A 10 24.81 6.79 -4.36
N LEU A 11 24.97 5.64 -5.01
CA LEU A 11 23.84 4.81 -5.43
C LEU A 11 23.08 4.27 -4.21
N LEU A 12 23.78 3.69 -3.24
CA LEU A 12 23.16 3.16 -2.01
C LEU A 12 22.42 4.25 -1.23
N ALA A 13 22.99 5.45 -1.11
CA ALA A 13 22.34 6.59 -0.49
C ALA A 13 21.02 6.95 -1.21
N SER A 14 21.04 6.98 -2.54
CA SER A 14 19.85 7.27 -3.36
C SER A 14 18.75 6.21 -3.19
N LEU A 15 19.12 4.92 -3.19
CA LEU A 15 18.17 3.82 -2.97
C LEU A 15 17.58 3.83 -1.55
N SER A 16 18.36 4.18 -0.53
CA SER A 16 17.87 4.25 0.84
C SER A 16 16.81 5.34 1.02
N SER A 17 16.94 6.48 0.33
CA SER A 17 15.93 7.53 0.30
C SER A 17 14.62 7.05 -0.36
N ALA A 18 14.72 6.35 -1.49
CA ALA A 18 13.56 5.77 -2.16
C ALA A 18 12.85 4.71 -1.28
N CYS A 19 13.61 3.90 -0.53
CA CYS A 19 13.03 2.91 0.38
C CYS A 19 12.23 3.56 1.52
N VAL A 20 12.75 4.63 2.11
CA VAL A 20 12.03 5.39 3.17
C VAL A 20 10.76 5.99 2.62
N LEU A 21 10.79 6.60 1.43
CA LEU A 21 9.60 7.19 0.79
C LEU A 21 8.50 6.14 0.60
N THR A 22 8.84 4.98 0.03
CA THR A 22 7.87 3.91 -0.20
C THR A 22 7.35 3.33 1.11
N LYS A 23 8.19 3.25 2.14
CA LYS A 23 7.77 2.79 3.48
C LYS A 23 6.80 3.77 4.14
N VAL A 24 7.07 5.07 4.03
CA VAL A 24 6.18 6.13 4.53
C VAL A 24 4.85 6.14 3.79
N ALA A 25 4.81 5.82 2.49
CA ALA A 25 3.54 5.74 1.75
C ALA A 25 2.77 4.43 2.03
N SER A 26 3.45 3.29 2.07
CA SER A 26 2.81 1.97 2.19
C SER A 26 2.38 1.60 3.60
N VAL A 27 3.09 2.04 4.63
CA VAL A 27 2.74 1.73 6.03
C VAL A 27 1.39 2.35 6.44
N PRO A 28 1.09 3.63 6.14
CA PRO A 28 -0.23 4.21 6.41
C PRO A 28 -1.34 3.48 5.70
N MET A 29 -1.13 3.02 4.46
CA MET A 29 -2.15 2.27 3.72
C MET A 29 -2.50 0.94 4.40
N ARG A 30 -1.51 0.24 4.97
CA ARG A 30 -1.76 -1.00 5.73
C ARG A 30 -2.38 -0.72 7.09
N LEU A 31 -1.94 0.34 7.77
CA LEU A 31 -2.48 0.74 9.06
C LEU A 31 -3.93 1.23 8.94
N SER A 32 -4.23 2.04 7.92
CA SER A 32 -5.58 2.56 7.70
C SER A 32 -6.57 1.44 7.41
N GLY A 33 -6.19 0.45 6.58
CA GLY A 33 -7.02 -0.73 6.34
C GLY A 33 -7.32 -1.51 7.62
N ALA A 34 -6.33 -1.70 8.49
CA ALA A 34 -6.54 -2.37 9.78
C ALA A 34 -7.45 -1.56 10.70
N VAL A 35 -7.31 -0.24 10.75
CA VAL A 35 -8.17 0.64 11.56
C VAL A 35 -9.61 0.62 11.04
N VAL A 36 -9.81 0.73 9.73
CA VAL A 36 -11.14 0.68 9.10
C VAL A 36 -11.83 -0.66 9.39
N SER A 37 -11.08 -1.77 9.37
CA SER A 37 -11.61 -3.10 9.67
C SER A 37 -12.11 -3.27 11.11
N ILE A 38 -11.58 -2.52 12.08
CA ILE A 38 -11.94 -2.66 13.51
C ILE A 38 -13.14 -1.77 13.87
N VAL A 39 -13.34 -0.66 13.14
CA VAL A 39 -14.39 0.32 13.46
C VAL A 39 -15.72 -0.13 12.86
N PRO A 40 -16.74 -0.51 13.67
CA PRO A 40 -17.99 -1.07 13.17
C PRO A 40 -18.78 -0.13 12.24
N GLY A 41 -18.59 1.19 12.30
CA GLY A 41 -19.25 2.12 11.38
C GLY A 41 -18.62 2.19 9.98
N VAL A 42 -17.28 2.20 9.90
CA VAL A 42 -16.56 2.33 8.63
C VAL A 42 -16.29 0.98 8.00
N GLY A 43 -16.02 -0.04 8.82
CA GLY A 43 -15.84 -1.43 8.39
C GLY A 43 -17.09 -2.00 7.74
N ASN A 44 -18.28 -1.75 8.30
CA ASN A 44 -19.54 -2.21 7.70
C ASN A 44 -19.83 -1.50 6.37
N ALA A 45 -19.64 -0.17 6.30
CA ALA A 45 -19.81 0.57 5.05
C ALA A 45 -18.82 0.13 3.96
N ALA A 46 -17.58 -0.21 4.33
CA ALA A 46 -16.60 -0.77 3.41
C ALA A 46 -17.00 -2.18 2.94
N HIS A 47 -17.50 -3.03 3.84
CA HIS A 47 -17.97 -4.37 3.52
C HIS A 47 -19.20 -4.35 2.59
N ASP A 48 -20.21 -3.54 2.90
CA ASP A 48 -21.43 -3.40 2.10
C ASP A 48 -21.12 -2.89 0.67
N ALA A 49 -20.15 -1.98 0.55
CA ALA A 49 -19.69 -1.47 -0.74
C ALA A 49 -18.95 -2.54 -1.57
N ILE A 50 -18.18 -3.41 -0.91
CA ILE A 50 -17.49 -4.52 -1.55
C ILE A 50 -18.49 -5.57 -2.01
N ASP A 51 -19.46 -5.93 -1.17
CA ASP A 51 -20.48 -6.92 -1.50
C ASP A 51 -21.35 -6.46 -2.67
N THR A 52 -21.78 -5.20 -2.69
CA THR A 52 -22.54 -4.64 -3.84
C THR A 52 -21.75 -4.71 -5.14
N ALA A 53 -20.44 -4.48 -5.08
CA ALA A 53 -19.57 -4.58 -6.26
C ALA A 53 -19.36 -6.03 -6.68
N ALA A 54 -19.27 -6.97 -5.73
CA ALA A 54 -19.14 -8.40 -5.99
C ALA A 54 -20.42 -8.98 -6.60
N ASP A 55 -21.59 -8.66 -6.04
CA ASP A 55 -22.90 -9.07 -6.57
C ASP A 55 -23.08 -8.60 -8.03
N GLY A 56 -22.66 -7.37 -8.34
CA GLY A 56 -22.70 -6.84 -9.71
C GLY A 56 -21.78 -7.57 -10.71
N VAL A 57 -20.76 -8.28 -10.22
CA VAL A 57 -19.88 -9.13 -11.04
C VAL A 57 -20.40 -10.56 -11.11
N ASP A 58 -20.97 -11.10 -10.03
CA ASP A 58 -21.57 -12.44 -9.99
C ASP A 58 -22.83 -12.54 -10.87
N ASP A 59 -23.60 -11.45 -10.99
CA ASP A 59 -24.77 -11.36 -11.88
C ASP A 59 -24.40 -11.29 -13.37
N LEU A 60 -23.11 -11.17 -13.71
CA LEU A 60 -22.66 -11.16 -15.10
C LEU A 60 -22.79 -12.58 -15.67
N PRO A 61 -23.55 -12.80 -16.77
CA PRO A 61 -23.64 -14.10 -17.39
C PRO A 61 -22.32 -14.41 -18.12
N ILE A 62 -21.39 -15.08 -17.44
CA ILE A 62 -20.20 -15.72 -18.01
C ILE A 62 -20.44 -17.19 -18.30
#